data_AF-A0A9D9SV89-F1
#
_entry.id   AF-A0A9D9SV89-F1
#
_cell.length_a   1.000
_cell.length_b   1.000
_cell.length_c   1.000
_cell.angle_alpha   90.00
_cell.angle_beta   90.00
_cell.angle_gamma   90.00
#
_symmetry.space_group_name_H-M   'P 1'
#
loop_
_entity.id
_entity.type
_entity.pdbx_description
1 polymer ?
#
loop_
_entity_poly.entity_id
_entity_poly.type
_entity_poly.pdbx_seq_one_letter_code
_entity_poly.pdbx_strand_id
1 'polypeptide(L)'
;MHASESSVERPCFGDWVCGRKPESEFDDSGVIHGIFERRTWLRRKSAGDSIEYQMIAANIDFVVVQSCHYDFNLKRLERYLVMIGEGGATPLVLLTKTDRVTADVLEDQIAQIRSAGISARVATLSNLTREGFDELEGHSCSRQDLLLCRILRRREEHADQ
;
A
#
# COMPACT_ATOMS: atom_id res chain seq x y z
N MET A 1 22.39 18.71 15.13
CA MET A 1 22.35 17.93 13.88
C MET A 1 22.09 16.49 14.28
N HIS A 2 20.84 16.01 14.25
CA HIS A 2 20.55 14.61 14.56
C HIS A 2 20.86 13.79 13.31
N ALA A 3 22.13 13.38 13.18
CA ALA A 3 22.50 12.41 12.17
C ALA A 3 21.87 11.08 12.60
N SER A 4 20.77 10.70 11.94
CA SER A 4 20.21 9.36 12.13
C SER A 4 21.22 8.36 11.56
N GLU A 5 21.83 7.55 12.41
CA GLU A 5 22.83 6.55 12.00
C GLU A 5 22.19 5.39 11.23
N SER A 6 20.88 5.19 11.35
CA SER A 6 20.15 4.15 10.63
C SER A 6 19.24 4.71 9.53
N SER A 7 19.25 4.05 8.37
CA SER A 7 18.36 4.36 7.22
C SER A 7 16.86 4.38 7.60
N VAL A 8 16.48 3.61 8.63
CA VAL A 8 15.11 3.51 9.10
C VAL A 8 14.65 4.70 9.95
N GLU A 9 15.57 5.45 10.55
CA GLU A 9 15.25 6.64 11.34
C GLU A 9 15.07 7.90 10.48
N ARG A 10 15.31 7.81 9.18
CA ARG A 10 15.06 8.91 8.26
C ARG A 10 13.55 9.10 8.02
N PRO A 11 13.10 10.35 7.77
CA PRO A 11 11.71 10.61 7.39
C PRO A 11 11.33 9.84 6.13
N CYS A 12 10.12 9.28 6.16
CA CYS A 12 9.53 8.55 5.06
C CYS A 12 8.14 9.11 4.74
N PHE A 13 7.58 8.72 3.59
CA PHE A 13 6.22 9.08 3.23
C PHE A 13 5.23 8.61 4.31
N GLY A 14 4.36 9.53 4.74
CA GLY A 14 3.36 9.30 5.79
C GLY A 14 3.87 9.48 7.22
N ASP A 15 5.15 9.80 7.43
CA ASP A 15 5.63 10.20 8.75
C ASP A 15 5.02 11.53 9.20
N TRP A 16 4.59 11.56 10.45
CA TRP A 16 4.33 12.81 11.15
C TRP A 16 5.65 13.37 11.64
N VAL A 17 5.93 14.63 11.33
CA VAL A 17 7.20 15.28 11.66
C VAL A 17 6.98 16.58 12.42
N CYS A 18 7.86 16.87 13.36
CA CYS A 18 8.01 18.20 13.93
C CYS A 18 8.99 18.96 13.04
N GLY A 19 8.55 20.09 12.47
CA GLY A 19 9.40 20.89 11.60
C GLY A 19 9.19 22.38 11.80
N ARG A 20 10.21 23.16 11.43
CA ARG A 20 10.13 24.62 11.35
C ARG A 20 9.80 25.03 9.92
N LYS A 21 8.84 25.94 9.78
CA LYS A 21 8.54 26.59 8.49
C LYS A 21 9.71 27.50 8.09
N PRO A 22 9.88 27.80 6.79
CA PRO A 22 10.88 28.77 6.37
C PRO A 22 10.65 30.12 7.03
N GLU A 23 11.74 30.83 7.33
CA GLU A 23 11.71 32.13 8.02
C GLU A 23 11.39 33.29 7.06
N SER A 24 11.43 33.05 5.75
CA SER A 24 11.33 34.04 4.68
C SER A 24 10.54 33.46 3.50
N GLU A 25 9.80 34.30 2.76
CA GLU A 25 9.13 33.91 1.52
C GLU A 25 10.11 33.61 0.36
N PHE A 26 11.39 33.95 0.52
CA PHE A 26 12.46 33.65 -0.44
C PHE A 26 13.23 32.37 -0.10
N ASP A 27 12.88 31.71 1.00
CA ASP A 27 13.44 30.42 1.41
C ASP A 27 12.32 29.39 1.40
N ASP A 28 12.44 28.36 0.56
CA ASP A 28 11.47 27.26 0.48
C ASP A 28 11.89 26.07 1.36
N SER A 29 13.00 26.17 2.10
CA SER A 29 13.56 25.06 2.86
C SER A 29 13.06 25.03 4.31
N GLY A 30 12.09 24.16 4.59
CA GLY A 30 11.70 23.79 5.95
C GLY A 30 12.70 22.80 6.58
N VAL A 31 12.87 22.86 7.90
CA VAL A 31 13.76 21.94 8.63
C VAL A 31 12.94 20.96 9.48
N ILE A 32 13.19 19.66 9.31
CA ILE A 32 12.63 18.60 10.16
C ILE A 32 13.50 18.46 11.42
N HIS A 33 12.88 18.60 12.59
CA HIS A 33 13.53 18.45 13.90
C HIS A 33 13.37 17.04 14.48
N GLY A 34 12.31 16.33 14.13
CA GLY A 34 12.06 14.99 14.63
C GLY A 34 10.85 14.32 13.98
N ILE A 35 10.73 13.02 14.20
CA ILE A 35 9.67 12.17 13.68
C ILE A 35 8.91 11.60 14.88
N PHE A 36 7.58 11.55 14.78
CA PHE A 36 6.75 10.92 15.80
C PHE A 36 6.75 9.38 15.64
N GLU A 37 6.34 8.67 16.70
CA GLU A 37 6.25 7.21 16.66
C GLU A 37 5.33 6.73 15.52
N ARG A 38 5.80 5.71 14.78
CA ARG A 38 5.08 5.16 13.65
C ARG A 38 4.08 4.12 14.13
N ARG A 39 2.82 4.29 13.74
CA ARG A 39 1.74 3.32 13.99
C ARG A 39 1.88 2.08 13.10
N THR A 40 2.23 2.30 11.83
CA THR A 40 2.45 1.24 10.84
C THR A 40 3.64 1.59 9.98
N TRP A 41 4.27 0.61 9.35
CA TRP A 41 5.37 0.86 8.42
C TRP A 41 5.52 -0.23 7.36
N LEU A 42 6.16 0.12 6.24
CA LEU A 42 6.64 -0.83 5.24
C LEU A 42 8.09 -0.53 4.96
N ARG A 43 8.92 -1.57 5.02
CA ARG A 43 10.33 -1.49 4.69
C ARG A 43 10.73 -2.64 3.80
N ARG A 44 11.80 -2.44 3.03
CA ARG A 44 12.48 -3.51 2.29
C ARG A 44 13.91 -3.63 2.77
N LYS A 45 14.49 -4.82 2.60
CA LYS A 45 15.92 -5.00 2.75
C LYS A 45 16.64 -4.24 1.63
N SER A 46 17.66 -3.47 1.97
CA SER A 46 18.54 -2.79 1.02
C SER A 46 19.41 -3.80 0.28
N ALA A 47 19.83 -3.46 -0.94
CA ALA A 47 20.78 -4.28 -1.70
C ALA A 47 22.19 -4.13 -1.10
N GLY A 48 22.84 -5.25 -0.76
CA GLY A 48 24.19 -5.27 -0.17
C GLY A 48 24.38 -6.39 0.85
N ASP A 49 25.60 -6.52 1.36
CA ASP A 49 25.97 -7.53 2.37
C ASP A 49 25.57 -7.13 3.81
N SER A 50 25.28 -5.85 4.05
CA SER A 50 24.74 -5.40 5.34
C SER A 50 23.23 -5.64 5.44
N ILE A 51 22.76 -6.02 6.64
CA ILE A 51 21.32 -6.07 6.93
C ILE A 51 20.85 -4.65 7.21
N GLU A 52 20.72 -3.87 6.15
CA GLU A 52 20.10 -2.54 6.19
C GLU A 52 18.69 -2.61 5.63
N TYR A 53 17.79 -1.84 6.24
CA TYR A 53 16.42 -1.69 5.77
C TYR A 53 16.18 -0.27 5.29
N GLN A 54 15.48 -0.14 4.17
CA GLN A 54 14.98 1.12 3.65
C GLN A 54 13.48 1.23 3.91
N MET A 55 13.07 2.32 4.56
CA MET A 55 11.65 2.66 4.75
C MET A 55 11.03 3.02 3.40
N ILE A 56 9.86 2.45 3.11
CA ILE A 56 9.07 2.71 1.90
C ILE A 56 7.91 3.65 2.24
N ALA A 57 7.21 3.37 3.34
CA ALA A 57 6.10 4.17 3.85
C ALA A 57 5.89 3.96 5.35
N ALA A 58 5.24 4.91 6.00
CA ALA A 58 4.84 4.87 7.41
C ALA A 58 3.41 5.39 7.58
N ASN A 59 2.71 4.94 8.62
CA ASN A 59 1.37 5.36 9.01
C ASN A 59 0.29 5.21 7.93
N ILE A 60 0.52 4.36 6.93
CA ILE A 60 -0.46 4.05 5.90
C ILE A 60 -1.26 2.80 6.25
N ASP A 61 -2.49 2.76 5.77
CA ASP A 61 -3.31 1.56 5.70
C ASP A 61 -2.92 0.78 4.42
N PHE A 62 -2.93 -0.56 4.46
CA PHE A 62 -2.30 -1.37 3.42
C PHE A 62 -3.30 -2.15 2.57
N VAL A 63 -3.20 -1.93 1.26
CA VAL A 63 -3.95 -2.68 0.25
C VAL A 63 -2.98 -3.40 -0.68
N VAL A 64 -3.13 -4.72 -0.80
CA VAL A 64 -2.37 -5.54 -1.76
C VAL A 64 -3.22 -5.75 -3.00
N VAL A 65 -2.87 -5.07 -4.09
CA VAL A 65 -3.58 -5.15 -5.36
C VAL A 65 -2.99 -6.24 -6.24
N GLN A 66 -3.82 -7.16 -6.73
CA GLN A 66 -3.44 -8.21 -7.67
C GLN A 66 -4.46 -8.31 -8.81
N SER A 67 -4.00 -8.66 -10.00
CA SER A 67 -4.87 -8.88 -11.17
C SER A 67 -5.35 -10.34 -11.18
N CYS A 68 -6.65 -10.56 -11.37
CA CYS A 68 -7.20 -11.91 -11.58
C CYS A 68 -6.73 -12.52 -12.90
N HIS A 69 -6.42 -11.66 -13.89
CA HIS A 69 -5.98 -12.08 -15.22
C HIS A 69 -4.45 -12.03 -15.37
N TYR A 70 -3.84 -13.13 -15.84
CA TYR A 70 -2.45 -13.32 -16.27
C TYR A 70 -1.32 -13.13 -15.23
N ASP A 71 -1.55 -12.45 -14.11
CA ASP A 71 -0.51 -12.19 -13.08
C ASP A 71 -1.00 -12.55 -11.66
N PHE A 72 -1.93 -13.49 -11.56
CA PHE A 72 -2.30 -14.07 -10.27
C PHE A 72 -1.12 -14.89 -9.74
N ASN A 73 -0.61 -14.51 -8.57
CA ASN A 73 0.56 -15.12 -7.96
C ASN A 73 0.42 -15.17 -6.43
N LEU A 74 0.04 -16.34 -5.95
CA LEU A 74 -0.18 -16.61 -4.53
C LEU A 74 1.10 -16.42 -3.69
N LYS A 75 2.25 -16.91 -4.17
CA LYS A 75 3.54 -16.76 -3.46
C LYS A 75 3.94 -15.29 -3.30
N ARG A 76 3.64 -14.47 -4.31
CA ARG A 76 3.87 -13.02 -4.26
C ARG A 76 2.95 -12.36 -3.24
N LEU A 77 1.68 -12.76 -3.21
CA LEU A 77 0.71 -12.28 -2.23
C LEU A 77 1.17 -12.59 -0.81
N GLU A 78 1.49 -13.85 -0.51
CA GLU A 78 1.98 -14.29 0.80
C GLU A 78 3.17 -13.43 1.27
N ARG A 79 4.15 -13.22 0.40
CA ARG A 79 5.32 -12.41 0.72
C ARG A 79 4.95 -10.97 1.08
N TYR A 80 4.01 -10.35 0.37
CA TYR A 80 3.57 -8.99 0.70
C TYR A 80 2.80 -8.94 2.02
N LEU A 81 1.97 -9.95 2.29
CA LEU A 81 1.23 -10.03 3.54
C LEU A 81 2.16 -10.17 4.75
N VAL A 82 3.24 -10.97 4.63
CA VAL A 82 4.28 -11.06 5.67
C VAL A 82 4.92 -9.69 5.92
N MET A 83 5.34 -8.99 4.87
CA MET A 83 5.96 -7.66 5.00
C MET A 83 5.03 -6.62 5.65
N ILE A 84 3.74 -6.66 5.33
CA ILE A 84 2.73 -5.75 5.90
C ILE A 84 2.46 -6.12 7.37
N GLY A 85 2.36 -7.41 7.68
CA GLY A 85 2.16 -7.90 9.04
C GLY A 85 3.32 -7.57 9.97
N GLU A 86 4.57 -7.69 9.50
CA GLU A 86 5.75 -7.21 10.24
C GLU A 86 5.65 -5.71 10.57
N GLY A 87 5.06 -4.95 9.64
CA GLY A 87 4.81 -3.52 9.74
C GLY A 87 3.69 -3.10 10.69
N GLY A 88 3.01 -4.06 11.34
CA GLY A 88 1.91 -3.80 12.28
C GLY A 88 0.59 -3.40 11.62
N ALA A 89 0.48 -3.48 10.30
CA ALA A 89 -0.74 -3.14 9.60
C ALA A 89 -1.61 -4.36 9.27
N THR A 90 -2.91 -4.11 9.10
CA THR A 90 -3.87 -5.12 8.66
C THR A 90 -4.08 -5.01 7.15
N PRO A 91 -3.66 -6.01 6.35
CA PRO A 91 -3.78 -5.95 4.90
C PRO A 91 -5.22 -6.20 4.41
N LEU A 92 -5.60 -5.49 3.35
CA LEU A 92 -6.73 -5.82 2.48
C LEU A 92 -6.20 -6.36 1.14
N VAL A 93 -6.60 -7.57 0.75
CA VAL A 93 -6.30 -8.12 -0.57
C VAL A 93 -7.34 -7.65 -1.55
N LEU A 94 -6.90 -7.04 -2.64
CA LEU A 94 -7.76 -6.47 -3.68
C LEU A 94 -7.50 -7.16 -5.01
N LEU A 95 -8.44 -8.03 -5.40
CA LEU A 95 -8.44 -8.72 -6.68
C LEU A 95 -9.10 -7.84 -7.74
N THR A 96 -8.33 -7.45 -8.76
CA THR A 96 -8.74 -6.50 -9.79
C THR A 96 -8.92 -7.17 -11.15
N LYS A 97 -9.62 -6.47 -12.05
CA LYS A 97 -9.88 -6.93 -13.43
C LYS A 97 -10.72 -8.21 -13.46
N THR A 98 -11.73 -8.27 -12.60
CA THR A 98 -12.67 -9.40 -12.55
C THR A 98 -13.44 -9.55 -13.87
N ASP A 99 -13.59 -8.48 -14.65
CA ASP A 99 -14.17 -8.47 -16.01
C ASP A 99 -13.41 -9.37 -17.01
N ARG A 100 -12.17 -9.73 -16.70
CA ARG A 100 -11.31 -10.51 -17.59
C ARG A 100 -11.29 -12.01 -17.28
N VAL A 101 -12.00 -12.45 -16.25
CA VAL A 101 -12.05 -13.86 -15.84
C VAL A 101 -13.49 -14.32 -15.71
N THR A 102 -13.73 -15.63 -15.84
CA THR A 102 -15.04 -16.21 -15.54
C THR A 102 -15.27 -16.26 -14.02
N ALA A 103 -16.52 -16.38 -13.60
CA ALA A 103 -16.87 -16.53 -12.19
C ALA A 103 -16.17 -17.74 -11.55
N ASP A 104 -16.11 -18.88 -12.24
CA ASP A 104 -15.43 -20.09 -11.75
C ASP A 104 -13.93 -19.83 -11.46
N VAL A 105 -13.24 -19.13 -12.36
CA VAL A 105 -11.82 -18.80 -12.18
C VAL A 105 -11.62 -17.84 -11.00
N LEU A 106 -12.52 -16.88 -10.82
CA LEU A 106 -12.47 -15.95 -9.69
C LEU A 106 -12.70 -16.69 -8.36
N GLU A 107 -13.68 -17.58 -8.30
CA GLU A 107 -13.97 -18.41 -7.13
C GLU A 107 -12.79 -19.31 -6.79
N ASP A 108 -12.17 -19.96 -7.78
CA ASP A 108 -10.96 -20.78 -7.61
C ASP A 108 -9.80 -19.97 -7.03
N GLN A 109 -9.58 -18.75 -7.53
CA GLN A 109 -8.53 -17.86 -7.02
C GLN A 109 -8.78 -17.45 -5.56
N ILE A 110 -10.02 -17.13 -5.21
CA ILE A 110 -10.41 -16.81 -3.82
C ILE A 110 -10.22 -18.05 -2.93
N ALA A 111 -10.59 -19.23 -3.42
CA ALA A 111 -10.40 -20.49 -2.70
C ALA A 111 -8.92 -20.80 -2.47
N GLN A 112 -8.05 -20.54 -3.45
CA GLN A 112 -6.60 -20.67 -3.31
C GLN A 112 -6.01 -19.73 -2.25
N ILE A 113 -6.49 -18.48 -2.18
CA ILE A 113 -6.07 -17.54 -1.14
C ILE A 113 -6.48 -18.07 0.24
N ARG A 114 -7.73 -18.51 0.39
CA ARG A 114 -8.25 -19.03 1.66
C ARG A 114 -7.53 -20.31 2.09
N SER A 115 -7.25 -21.22 1.17
CA SER A 115 -6.58 -22.49 1.47
C SER A 115 -5.10 -22.33 1.83
N ALA A 116 -4.45 -21.24 1.39
CA ALA A 116 -3.11 -20.86 1.82
C ALA A 116 -3.04 -20.36 3.29
N GLY A 117 -4.18 -20.30 4.00
CA GLY A 117 -4.23 -19.81 5.37
C GLY A 117 -4.14 -18.29 5.47
N ILE A 118 -4.32 -17.57 4.35
CA ILE A 118 -4.39 -16.11 4.35
C ILE A 118 -5.71 -15.69 5.00
N SER A 119 -5.62 -15.13 6.21
CA SER A 119 -6.77 -14.59 6.94
C SER A 119 -7.12 -13.14 6.58
N ALA A 120 -6.34 -12.53 5.68
CA ALA A 120 -6.61 -11.19 5.20
C ALA A 120 -7.96 -11.13 4.48
N ARG A 121 -8.65 -10.01 4.58
CA ARG A 121 -9.90 -9.79 3.84
C ARG A 121 -9.58 -9.74 2.34
N VAL A 122 -10.47 -10.31 1.54
CA VAL A 122 -10.37 -10.30 0.07
C VAL A 122 -11.57 -9.54 -0.47
N ALA A 123 -11.31 -8.47 -1.22
CA ALA A 123 -12.29 -7.73 -1.98
C ALA A 123 -11.98 -7.89 -3.47
N THR A 124 -13.02 -7.85 -4.30
CA THR A 124 -12.92 -8.02 -5.75
C THR A 124 -13.45 -6.78 -6.45
N LEU A 125 -12.80 -6.31 -7.51
CA LEU A 125 -13.32 -5.22 -8.33
C LEU A 125 -12.96 -5.33 -9.80
N SER A 126 -13.72 -4.60 -10.60
CA SER A 126 -13.40 -4.32 -12.00
C SER A 126 -13.42 -2.82 -12.22
N ASN A 127 -12.31 -2.27 -12.72
CA ASN A 127 -12.24 -0.85 -13.05
C ASN A 127 -13.08 -0.52 -14.30
N LEU A 128 -13.33 -1.51 -15.16
CA LEU A 128 -14.10 -1.35 -16.40
C LEU A 128 -15.61 -1.39 -16.16
N THR A 129 -16.08 -2.42 -15.44
CA THR A 129 -17.51 -2.60 -15.14
C THR A 129 -17.94 -1.82 -13.89
N ARG A 130 -16.97 -1.34 -13.10
CA ARG A 130 -17.15 -0.66 -11.81
C ARG A 130 -17.78 -1.54 -10.72
N GLU A 131 -17.87 -2.84 -10.96
CA GLU A 131 -18.32 -3.80 -9.95
C GLU A 131 -17.33 -3.84 -8.77
N GLY A 132 -17.86 -3.99 -7.56
CA GLY A 132 -17.08 -4.11 -6.32
C GLY A 132 -16.61 -2.78 -5.70
N PHE A 133 -16.87 -1.64 -6.35
CA PHE A 133 -16.50 -0.33 -5.77
C PHE A 133 -17.33 0.04 -4.54
N ASP A 134 -18.63 -0.27 -4.52
CA ASP A 134 -19.50 0.04 -3.39
C ASP A 134 -19.08 -0.73 -2.13
N GLU A 135 -18.65 -1.99 -2.30
CA GLU A 135 -18.08 -2.81 -1.22
C GLU A 135 -16.79 -2.17 -0.68
N LEU A 136 -15.92 -1.68 -1.57
CA LEU A 136 -14.67 -1.02 -1.20
C LEU A 136 -14.89 0.31 -0.44
N GLU A 137 -15.91 1.11 -0.81
CA GLU A 137 -16.22 2.36 -0.11
C GLU A 137 -16.69 2.12 1.33
N GLY A 138 -17.47 1.06 1.55
CA GLY A 138 -17.86 0.59 2.89
C GLY A 138 -16.69 0.07 3.75
N HIS A 139 -15.53 -0.16 3.13
CA HIS A 139 -14.30 -0.61 3.80
C HIS A 139 -13.37 0.53 4.20
N SER A 140 -13.66 1.78 3.81
CA SER A 140 -12.77 2.91 4.10
C SER A 140 -12.54 3.09 5.60
N CYS A 141 -11.31 2.78 6.01
CA CYS A 141 -10.83 3.01 7.35
C CYS A 141 -9.81 4.15 7.25
N SER A 142 -10.29 5.37 7.49
CA SER A 142 -9.53 6.63 7.57
C SER A 142 -9.36 7.46 6.28
N ARG A 143 -9.18 8.78 6.47
CA ARG A 143 -9.27 9.86 5.46
C ARG A 143 -8.25 9.77 4.30
N GLN A 144 -7.29 8.86 4.32
CA GLN A 144 -6.25 8.72 3.29
C GLN A 144 -6.66 7.83 2.10
N ASP A 145 -7.73 7.02 2.23
CA ASP A 145 -8.20 6.07 1.19
C ASP A 145 -8.76 6.74 -0.08
N LEU A 146 -9.14 8.01 0.00
CA LEU A 146 -9.56 8.81 -1.17
C LEU A 146 -8.47 8.86 -2.25
N LEU A 147 -7.19 8.66 -1.91
CA LEU A 147 -6.11 8.65 -2.88
C LEU A 147 -6.13 7.40 -3.77
N LEU A 148 -6.46 6.21 -3.25
CA LEU A 148 -6.54 4.99 -4.06
C LEU A 148 -7.71 5.08 -5.05
N CYS A 149 -8.90 5.51 -4.58
CA CYS A 149 -10.05 5.76 -5.45
C CYS A 149 -9.74 6.84 -6.50
N ARG A 150 -8.98 7.90 -6.14
CA ARG A 150 -8.55 8.94 -7.09
C ARG A 150 -7.48 8.46 -8.06
N ILE A 151 -6.53 7.62 -7.65
CA ILE A 151 -5.48 7.05 -8.52
C ILE A 151 -6.09 6.06 -9.50
N LEU A 152 -7.04 5.23 -9.06
CA LEU A 152 -7.79 4.33 -9.94
C LEU A 152 -8.64 5.11 -10.95
N ARG A 153 -9.27 6.22 -10.55
CA ARG A 153 -9.93 7.15 -11.48
C ARG A 153 -8.95 7.86 -12.42
N ARG A 154 -7.73 8.23 -11.98
CA ARG A 154 -6.75 8.94 -12.83
C ARG A 154 -6.10 8.06 -13.89
N ARG A 155 -6.09 6.74 -13.73
CA ARG A 155 -5.57 5.82 -14.76
C ARG A 155 -6.53 5.61 -15.93
N GLU A 156 -7.76 6.11 -15.86
CA GLU A 156 -8.72 6.13 -16.98
C GLU A 156 -8.32 7.14 -18.07
N GLU A 157 -7.62 8.24 -17.74
CA GLU A 157 -7.27 9.29 -18.72
C GLU A 157 -6.15 8.88 -19.70
N HIS A 158 -5.41 7.81 -19.40
CA HIS A 158 -4.22 7.40 -20.18
C HIS A 158 -4.34 6.01 -20.83
N ALA A 159 -5.48 5.31 -20.69
CA ALA A 159 -5.70 4.00 -21.31
C ALA A 159 -6.51 4.07 -22.62
N ASP A 160 -7.07 5.23 -22.95
CA ASP A 160 -7.81 5.53 -24.19
C ASP A 160 -7.02 6.43 -25.19
N GLN A 161 -5.68 6.43 -25.08
CA GLN A 161 -4.74 6.99 -26.06
C GLN A 161 -3.75 5.93 -26.52
#